data_AF-A0AB94IKZ3-F1
#
_entry.id   AF-A0AB94IKZ3-F1
#
_cell.length_a   1.000
_cell.length_b   1.000
_cell.length_c   1.000
_cell.angle_alpha   90.00
_cell.angle_beta   90.00
_cell.angle_gamma   90.00
#
_symmetry.space_group_name_H-M   'P 1'
#
loop_
_entity.id
_entity.type
_entity.pdbx_description
1 polymer ?
#
loop_
_entity_poly.entity_id
_entity_poly.type
_entity_poly.pdbx_seq_one_letter_code
_entity_poly.pdbx_strand_id
1 'polypeptide(L)'
;SHTFKWVNEDGEAVWVKYHFKTEQGVKNMTNEVAGKLAGENPDFHTEDLFNAIEKGECPAWRLHVQIMPFADAETYRFDPFDVTKVWSHKDYPLIEVGRMVLNRNPENYFAEVEQATFSPGTMVPGVEASPDKMLQGRIFAYSDAHRYRVGPNHNLLPINRPKVEVNNYQRDGAMRSDNNGAGSVYYEPNSYGGPKEAPEYKQTAFEVTGAAEQVPYDEHDHYTQAGDLYRLMSEEERARLVETVVGAMKPVERDEIKLRQIQHFYKADPEYGERVAKGLNLALPQSILK
;
A
#
# COMPACT_ATOMS: atom_id res chain seq x y z
N SER A 1 1.47 -2.64 3.26
CA SER A 1 2.11 -3.50 2.24
C SER A 1 3.62 -3.41 2.32
N HIS A 2 4.19 -2.25 1.97
CA HIS A 2 5.62 -2.01 2.09
C HIS A 2 6.12 -2.20 3.52
N THR A 3 7.40 -2.56 3.61
CA THR A 3 8.19 -2.40 4.81
C THR A 3 8.49 -0.91 4.98
N PHE A 4 8.40 -0.42 6.22
CA PHE A 4 8.86 0.91 6.63
C PHE A 4 9.95 0.74 7.70
N LYS A 5 10.56 1.84 8.12
CA LYS A 5 11.51 1.86 9.23
C LYS A 5 10.93 2.67 10.38
N TRP A 6 11.00 2.13 11.59
CA TRP A 6 10.78 2.88 12.81
C TRP A 6 12.10 3.21 13.47
N VAL A 7 12.17 4.40 14.07
CA VAL A 7 13.33 4.88 14.82
C VAL A 7 12.84 5.38 16.18
N ASN A 8 13.46 4.92 17.26
CA ASN A 8 13.14 5.38 18.62
C ASN A 8 13.95 6.64 19.01
N GLU A 9 13.75 7.15 20.22
CA GLU A 9 14.42 8.36 20.73
C GLU A 9 15.95 8.20 20.85
N ASP A 10 16.43 6.96 21.01
CA ASP A 10 17.86 6.62 21.09
C ASP A 10 18.52 6.48 19.69
N GLY A 11 17.74 6.61 18.62
CA GLY A 11 18.21 6.44 17.24
C GLY A 11 18.30 4.97 16.78
N GLU A 12 17.77 4.03 17.57
CA GLU A 12 17.72 2.62 17.20
C GLU A 12 16.59 2.36 16.21
N ALA A 13 16.90 1.59 15.16
CA ALA A 13 15.98 1.35 14.06
C ALA A 13 15.45 -0.09 14.05
N VAL A 14 14.21 -0.26 13.59
CA VAL A 14 13.60 -1.55 13.25
C VAL A 14 12.82 -1.45 11.95
N TRP A 15 12.64 -2.57 11.26
CA TRP A 15 11.75 -2.65 10.11
C TRP A 15 10.33 -2.96 10.58
N VAL A 16 9.33 -2.34 9.94
CA VAL A 16 7.93 -2.45 10.36
C VAL A 16 6.98 -2.67 9.19
N LYS A 17 5.95 -3.51 9.38
CA LYS A 17 4.78 -3.62 8.48
C LYS A 17 3.50 -3.32 9.25
N TYR A 18 2.66 -2.45 8.69
CA TYR A 18 1.36 -2.07 9.26
C TYR A 18 0.21 -2.95 8.76
N HIS A 19 -0.70 -3.29 9.68
CA HIS A 19 -1.88 -4.13 9.43
C HIS A 19 -3.13 -3.52 10.07
N PHE A 20 -4.11 -3.12 9.26
CA PHE A 20 -5.43 -2.73 9.75
C PHE A 20 -6.39 -3.92 9.64
N LYS A 21 -6.75 -4.53 10.78
CA LYS A 21 -7.66 -5.68 10.84
C LYS A 21 -9.09 -5.19 11.13
N THR A 22 -10.02 -5.44 10.21
CA THR A 22 -11.43 -5.06 10.36
C THR A 22 -12.06 -5.72 11.59
N GLU A 23 -12.85 -4.96 12.35
CA GLU A 23 -13.64 -5.48 13.48
C GLU A 23 -15.01 -6.03 13.05
N GLN A 24 -15.43 -5.78 11.81
CA GLN A 24 -16.70 -6.22 11.21
C GLN A 24 -16.62 -7.65 10.66
N GLY A 25 -15.40 -8.17 10.52
CA GLY A 25 -15.11 -9.42 9.83
C GLY A 25 -14.96 -9.24 8.32
N VAL A 26 -14.23 -10.16 7.69
CA VAL A 26 -14.04 -10.17 6.24
C VAL A 26 -15.28 -10.78 5.58
N LYS A 27 -15.91 -10.03 4.68
CA LYS A 27 -17.01 -10.49 3.83
C LYS A 27 -16.68 -10.15 2.38
N ASN A 28 -16.95 -11.10 1.48
CA ASN A 28 -16.65 -11.00 0.06
C ASN A 28 -17.92 -11.19 -0.76
N MET A 29 -17.91 -10.78 -2.03
CA MET A 29 -18.98 -11.02 -2.99
C MET A 29 -18.55 -12.09 -4.00
N THR A 30 -19.49 -12.92 -4.45
CA THR A 30 -19.27 -13.80 -5.61
C THR A 30 -19.31 -12.98 -6.90
N ASN A 31 -18.81 -13.52 -8.01
CA ASN A 31 -18.85 -12.85 -9.31
C ASN A 31 -20.29 -12.51 -9.74
N GLU A 32 -21.25 -13.38 -9.42
CA GLU A 32 -22.68 -13.15 -9.71
C GLU A 32 -23.22 -11.95 -8.94
N VAL A 33 -22.99 -11.90 -7.62
CA VAL A 33 -23.45 -10.79 -6.76
C VAL A 33 -22.76 -9.49 -7.16
N ALA A 34 -21.45 -9.52 -7.38
CA ALA A 34 -20.69 -8.34 -7.80
C ALA A 34 -21.16 -7.82 -9.17
N GLY A 35 -21.40 -8.71 -10.14
CA GLY A 35 -21.92 -8.33 -11.46
C GLY A 35 -23.31 -7.72 -11.39
N LYS A 36 -24.19 -8.26 -10.54
CA LYS A 36 -25.52 -7.70 -10.29
C LYS A 36 -25.44 -6.30 -9.68
N LEU A 37 -24.66 -6.14 -8.61
CA LEU A 37 -24.51 -4.85 -7.92
C LEU A 37 -23.86 -3.80 -8.82
N ALA A 38 -22.86 -4.16 -9.64
CA ALA A 38 -22.25 -3.23 -10.58
C ALA A 38 -23.25 -2.64 -11.59
N GLY A 39 -24.33 -3.37 -11.92
CA GLY A 39 -25.40 -2.88 -12.79
C GLY A 39 -26.52 -2.15 -12.05
N GLU A 40 -26.92 -2.64 -10.88
CA GLU A 40 -28.06 -2.10 -10.12
C GLU A 40 -27.69 -0.89 -9.24
N ASN A 41 -26.49 -0.91 -8.65
CA ASN A 41 -25.97 0.14 -7.77
C ASN A 41 -24.44 0.24 -7.90
N PRO A 42 -23.92 1.02 -8.88
CA PRO A 42 -22.48 1.17 -9.06
C PRO A 42 -21.78 1.85 -7.88
N ASP A 43 -22.53 2.52 -6.99
CA ASP A 43 -22.03 3.23 -5.82
C ASP A 43 -22.21 2.43 -4.52
N PHE A 44 -22.51 1.12 -4.60
CA PHE A 44 -22.86 0.27 -3.46
C PHE A 44 -21.95 0.44 -2.23
N HIS A 45 -20.62 0.45 -2.42
CA HIS A 45 -19.68 0.58 -1.30
C HIS A 45 -19.65 1.99 -0.70
N THR A 46 -19.85 3.03 -1.52
CA THR A 46 -19.97 4.41 -1.05
C THR A 46 -21.24 4.57 -0.23
N GLU A 47 -22.36 4.05 -0.73
CA GLU A 47 -23.66 4.06 -0.05
C GLU A 47 -23.60 3.27 1.27
N ASP A 48 -23.01 2.07 1.27
CA ASP A 48 -22.86 1.22 2.46
C ASP A 48 -22.08 1.94 3.57
N LEU A 49 -20.90 2.48 3.24
CA LEU A 49 -20.06 3.22 4.21
C LEU A 49 -20.78 4.47 4.74
N PHE A 50 -21.40 5.25 3.85
CA PHE A 50 -22.11 6.47 4.22
C PHE A 50 -23.26 6.16 5.18
N ASN A 51 -24.11 5.20 4.82
CA ASN A 51 -25.27 4.81 5.61
C ASN A 51 -24.90 4.17 6.94
N ALA A 52 -23.81 3.39 7.00
CA ALA A 52 -23.32 2.81 8.26
C ALA A 52 -22.94 3.92 9.25
N ILE A 53 -22.23 4.94 8.78
CA ILE A 53 -21.83 6.09 9.62
C ILE A 53 -23.06 6.91 10.05
N GLU A 54 -24.01 7.20 9.15
CA GLU A 54 -25.25 7.93 9.50
C GLU A 54 -26.08 7.22 10.57
N LYS A 55 -26.09 5.88 10.55
CA LYS A 55 -26.80 5.05 11.55
C LYS A 55 -26.04 4.91 12.86
N GLY A 56 -24.84 5.45 12.97
CA GLY A 56 -23.95 5.28 14.13
C GLY A 56 -23.24 3.91 14.18
N GLU A 57 -23.36 3.09 13.13
CA GLU A 57 -22.67 1.79 12.96
C GLU A 57 -21.23 2.00 12.45
N CYS A 58 -20.48 2.85 13.17
CA CYS A 58 -19.17 3.35 12.76
C CYS A 58 -18.17 2.20 12.51
N PRO A 59 -17.65 2.02 11.28
CA PRO A 59 -16.71 0.96 11.02
C PRO A 59 -15.35 1.26 11.65
N ALA A 60 -14.63 0.19 11.99
CA ALA A 60 -13.45 0.24 12.83
C ALA A 60 -12.45 -0.87 12.50
N TRP A 61 -11.17 -0.55 12.68
CA TRP A 61 -10.05 -1.43 12.44
C TRP A 61 -9.07 -1.39 13.62
N ARG A 62 -8.57 -2.55 14.04
CA ARG A 62 -7.43 -2.64 14.95
C ARG A 62 -6.13 -2.54 14.17
N LEU A 63 -5.33 -1.55 14.53
CA LEU A 63 -3.99 -1.38 14.00
C LEU A 63 -3.03 -2.33 14.72
N HIS A 64 -2.37 -3.16 13.95
CA HIS A 64 -1.25 -3.99 14.38
C HIS A 64 -0.01 -3.66 13.57
N VAL A 65 1.15 -4.01 14.13
CA VAL A 65 2.42 -3.99 13.41
C VAL A 65 3.14 -5.32 13.55
N GLN A 66 3.92 -5.68 12.53
CA GLN A 66 5.02 -6.62 12.67
C GLN A 66 6.30 -5.82 12.81
N ILE A 67 7.18 -6.20 13.73
CA ILE A 67 8.48 -5.56 13.95
C ILE A 67 9.56 -6.59 13.67
N MET A 68 10.48 -6.26 12.76
CA MET A 68 11.66 -7.05 12.43
C MET A 68 12.91 -6.26 12.88
N PRO A 69 13.78 -6.85 13.72
CA PRO A 69 15.08 -6.25 14.06
C PRO A 69 15.87 -5.86 12.82
N PHE A 70 16.62 -4.76 12.90
CA PHE A 70 17.29 -4.20 11.72
C PHE A 70 18.21 -5.20 11.00
N ALA A 71 19.00 -5.95 11.77
CA ALA A 71 19.96 -6.94 11.28
C ALA A 71 19.31 -8.20 10.69
N ASP A 72 18.07 -8.53 11.09
CA ASP A 72 17.39 -9.73 10.60
C ASP A 72 17.07 -9.62 9.11
N ALA A 73 16.96 -8.39 8.58
CA ALA A 73 16.70 -8.16 7.16
C ALA A 73 17.80 -8.72 6.23
N GLU A 74 19.04 -8.82 6.71
CA GLU A 74 20.17 -9.34 5.92
C GLU A 74 20.12 -10.86 5.74
N THR A 75 19.44 -11.57 6.65
CA THR A 75 19.46 -13.03 6.70
C THR A 75 18.07 -13.66 6.58
N TYR A 76 17.02 -12.85 6.54
CA TYR A 76 15.66 -13.34 6.34
C TYR A 76 15.54 -14.03 4.98
N ARG A 77 14.86 -15.19 4.95
CA ARG A 77 14.80 -16.09 3.78
C ARG A 77 14.14 -15.51 2.52
N PHE A 78 13.51 -14.35 2.62
CA PHE A 78 12.92 -13.61 1.51
C PHE A 78 13.45 -12.18 1.60
N ASP A 79 13.63 -11.50 0.48
CA ASP A 79 13.85 -10.05 0.52
C ASP A 79 12.71 -9.37 1.33
N PRO A 80 13.02 -8.79 2.51
CA PRO A 80 12.01 -8.18 3.37
C PRO A 80 11.45 -6.89 2.77
N PHE A 81 12.05 -6.36 1.70
CA PHE A 81 11.66 -5.16 0.96
C PHE A 81 10.96 -5.48 -0.36
N ASP A 82 10.75 -6.76 -0.69
CA ASP A 82 9.92 -7.19 -1.82
C ASP A 82 8.44 -7.01 -1.50
N VAL A 83 7.77 -6.10 -2.22
CA VAL A 83 6.34 -5.85 -2.06
C VAL A 83 5.47 -7.07 -2.41
N THR A 84 6.00 -8.04 -3.17
CA THR A 84 5.32 -9.30 -3.51
C THR A 84 5.39 -10.33 -2.38
N LYS A 85 6.13 -10.03 -1.30
CA LYS A 85 6.33 -10.93 -0.16
C LYS A 85 5.69 -10.40 1.12
N VAL A 86 5.20 -11.34 1.93
CA VAL A 86 4.77 -11.11 3.32
C VAL A 86 5.81 -11.62 4.29
N TRP A 87 5.83 -11.03 5.48
CA TRP A 87 6.55 -11.58 6.62
C TRP A 87 5.65 -12.58 7.34
N SER A 88 6.18 -13.77 7.63
CA SER A 88 5.42 -14.80 8.35
C SER A 88 4.98 -14.26 9.70
N HIS A 89 3.69 -14.37 10.01
CA HIS A 89 3.19 -14.04 11.35
C HIS A 89 3.72 -14.98 12.45
N LYS A 90 4.31 -16.13 12.08
CA LYS A 90 5.00 -17.01 13.03
C LYS A 90 6.37 -16.45 13.43
N ASP A 91 7.04 -15.78 12.51
CA ASP A 91 8.40 -15.27 12.72
C ASP A 91 8.33 -13.88 13.35
N TYR A 92 7.43 -13.04 12.83
CA TYR A 92 7.17 -11.70 13.35
C TYR A 92 5.67 -11.58 13.67
N PRO A 93 5.24 -11.88 14.91
CA PRO A 93 3.85 -11.83 15.30
C PRO A 93 3.27 -10.41 15.24
N LEU A 94 1.94 -10.32 15.15
CA LEU A 94 1.23 -9.06 15.18
C LEU A 94 1.23 -8.48 16.59
N ILE A 95 1.63 -7.22 16.72
CA ILE A 95 1.62 -6.43 17.95
C ILE A 95 0.54 -5.37 17.80
N GLU A 96 -0.46 -5.36 18.67
CA GLU A 96 -1.53 -4.35 18.67
C GLU A 96 -0.97 -2.97 19.06
N VAL A 97 -1.32 -1.94 18.30
CA VAL A 97 -0.88 -0.54 18.53
C VAL A 97 -2.05 0.35 18.91
N GLY A 98 -3.22 0.15 18.29
CA GLY A 98 -4.38 1.01 18.53
C GLY A 98 -5.55 0.68 17.63
N ARG A 99 -6.48 1.64 17.49
CA ARG A 99 -7.75 1.45 16.78
C ARG A 99 -8.12 2.68 15.95
N MET A 100 -8.51 2.46 14.70
CA MET A 100 -9.05 3.47 13.79
C MET A 100 -10.56 3.30 13.68
N VAL A 101 -11.31 4.40 13.79
CA VAL A 101 -12.77 4.41 13.68
C VAL A 101 -13.16 5.50 12.70
N LEU A 102 -14.02 5.18 11.73
CA LEU A 102 -14.63 6.17 10.84
C LEU A 102 -16.01 6.50 11.41
N ASN A 103 -16.17 7.70 11.94
CA ASN A 103 -17.35 8.11 12.71
C ASN A 103 -18.02 9.39 12.21
N ARG A 104 -17.62 9.88 11.04
CA ARG A 104 -18.16 11.11 10.45
C ARG A 104 -18.07 11.05 8.93
N ASN A 105 -19.19 11.28 8.25
CA ASN A 105 -19.22 11.45 6.80
C ASN A 105 -18.64 12.82 6.39
N PRO A 106 -18.12 12.96 5.17
CA PRO A 106 -17.75 14.26 4.63
C PRO A 106 -19.01 15.14 4.50
N GLU A 107 -18.89 16.44 4.80
CA GLU A 107 -19.97 17.41 4.56
C GLU A 107 -20.05 17.75 3.07
N ASN A 108 -18.90 17.77 2.39
CA ASN A 108 -18.83 17.93 0.94
C ASN A 108 -17.84 16.94 0.31
N TYR A 109 -18.35 16.01 -0.49
CA TYR A 109 -17.55 14.98 -1.13
C TYR A 109 -16.40 15.55 -1.98
N PHE A 110 -16.66 16.58 -2.78
CA PHE A 110 -15.63 17.13 -3.66
C PHE A 110 -14.49 17.79 -2.86
N ALA A 111 -14.83 18.54 -1.82
CA ALA A 111 -13.83 19.24 -1.00
C ALA A 111 -13.05 18.32 -0.05
N GLU A 112 -13.68 17.26 0.46
CA GLU A 112 -13.11 16.40 1.51
C GLU A 112 -12.67 15.01 1.03
N VAL A 113 -13.14 14.54 -0.13
CA VAL A 113 -12.77 13.23 -0.68
C VAL A 113 -12.01 13.41 -2.00
N GLU A 114 -12.61 14.06 -2.98
CA GLU A 114 -12.01 14.19 -4.32
C GLU A 114 -10.69 15.00 -4.30
N GLN A 115 -10.64 16.05 -3.49
CA GLN A 115 -9.45 16.89 -3.31
C GLN A 115 -8.46 16.37 -2.26
N ALA A 116 -8.74 15.24 -1.60
CA ALA A 116 -7.82 14.67 -0.64
C ALA A 116 -6.52 14.21 -1.33
N THR A 117 -5.39 14.42 -0.65
CA THR A 117 -4.05 14.07 -1.14
C THR A 117 -3.29 13.27 -0.10
N PHE A 118 -2.91 12.02 -0.44
CA PHE A 118 -2.17 11.11 0.43
C PHE A 118 -0.84 10.74 -0.21
N SER A 119 0.28 11.05 0.44
CA SER A 119 1.61 10.69 -0.08
C SER A 119 2.37 9.83 0.94
N PRO A 120 2.96 8.69 0.55
CA PRO A 120 3.84 7.93 1.43
C PRO A 120 5.15 8.67 1.74
N GLY A 121 5.45 9.76 1.02
CA GLY A 121 6.56 10.67 1.35
C GLY A 121 6.26 11.62 2.52
N THR A 122 5.01 11.72 2.97
CA THR A 122 4.62 12.55 4.11
C THR A 122 4.67 11.75 5.40
N MET A 123 5.88 11.53 5.91
CA MET A 123 6.13 10.82 7.16
C MET A 123 6.42 11.79 8.33
N VAL A 124 6.28 11.29 9.56
CA VAL A 124 6.58 12.03 10.79
C VAL A 124 7.86 11.50 11.43
N PRO A 125 8.56 12.29 12.29
CA PRO A 125 9.73 11.80 13.01
C PRO A 125 9.47 10.45 13.68
N GLY A 126 10.44 9.53 13.56
CA GLY A 126 10.31 8.14 14.01
C GLY A 126 9.72 7.18 12.96
N VAL A 127 9.19 7.67 11.84
CA VAL A 127 8.75 6.85 10.70
C VAL A 127 9.53 7.24 9.45
N GLU A 128 10.21 6.27 8.86
CA GLU A 128 11.06 6.47 7.68
C GLU A 128 10.79 5.41 6.61
N ALA A 129 11.24 5.67 5.38
CA ALA A 129 11.10 4.73 4.28
C ALA A 129 12.12 3.59 4.38
N SER A 130 11.73 2.41 3.91
CA SER A 130 12.65 1.30 3.64
C SER A 130 13.21 1.37 2.22
N PRO A 131 14.25 0.58 1.87
CA PRO A 131 14.76 0.50 0.51
C PRO A 131 13.87 -0.27 -0.48
N ASP A 132 12.62 -0.60 -0.13
CA ASP A 132 11.63 -1.18 -1.07
C ASP A 132 11.52 -0.32 -2.33
N LYS A 133 11.93 -0.87 -3.48
CA LYS A 133 12.03 -0.15 -4.77
C LYS A 133 10.69 0.45 -5.18
N MET A 134 9.57 -0.21 -4.86
CA MET A 134 8.23 0.30 -5.17
C MET A 134 7.85 1.43 -4.22
N LEU A 135 8.17 1.34 -2.94
CA LEU A 135 7.96 2.45 -1.99
C LEU A 135 8.76 3.70 -2.42
N GLN A 136 10.03 3.52 -2.80
CA GLN A 136 10.92 4.60 -3.21
C GLN A 136 10.34 5.41 -4.39
N GLY A 137 9.79 4.73 -5.41
CA GLY A 137 9.11 5.42 -6.51
C GLY A 137 7.86 6.20 -6.07
N ARG A 138 7.09 5.65 -5.12
CA ARG A 138 5.85 6.28 -4.63
C ARG A 138 6.10 7.52 -3.78
N ILE A 139 7.23 7.61 -3.07
CA ILE A 139 7.58 8.80 -2.27
C ILE A 139 7.60 10.06 -3.16
N PHE A 140 8.11 9.94 -4.38
CA PHE A 140 8.09 11.01 -5.37
C PHE A 140 6.72 11.15 -6.06
N ALA A 141 6.22 10.05 -6.63
CA ALA A 141 5.14 10.08 -7.61
C ALA A 141 3.83 10.72 -7.11
N TYR A 142 3.49 10.51 -5.83
CA TYR A 142 2.21 11.01 -5.29
C TYR A 142 2.20 12.52 -5.17
N SER A 143 3.24 13.10 -4.56
CA SER A 143 3.33 14.55 -4.40
C SER A 143 3.43 15.26 -5.76
N ASP A 144 4.08 14.65 -6.74
CA ASP A 144 4.08 15.14 -8.12
C ASP A 144 2.68 15.14 -8.74
N ALA A 145 1.98 14.01 -8.70
CA ALA A 145 0.62 13.88 -9.21
C ALA A 145 -0.37 14.85 -8.53
N HIS A 146 -0.23 15.12 -7.23
CA HIS A 146 -1.10 16.06 -6.51
C HIS A 146 -0.94 17.50 -6.99
N ARG A 147 0.29 17.94 -7.28
CA ARG A 147 0.55 19.29 -7.80
C ARG A 147 -0.14 19.51 -9.15
N TYR A 148 -0.20 18.48 -9.98
CA TYR A 148 -0.93 18.51 -11.24
C TYR A 148 -2.45 18.43 -11.04
N ARG A 149 -2.93 17.42 -10.29
CA ARG A 149 -4.35 17.09 -10.15
C ARG A 149 -5.14 18.13 -9.36
N VAL A 150 -4.60 18.59 -8.23
CA VAL A 150 -5.30 19.49 -7.29
C VAL A 150 -4.72 20.89 -7.32
N GLY A 151 -3.42 21.02 -7.59
CA GLY A 151 -2.73 22.30 -7.75
C GLY A 151 -1.50 22.42 -6.84
N PRO A 152 -0.63 23.41 -7.09
CA PRO A 152 0.65 23.55 -6.38
C PRO A 152 0.49 23.83 -4.88
N ASN A 153 -0.63 24.45 -4.48
CA ASN A 153 -0.97 24.78 -3.08
C ASN A 153 -2.05 23.84 -2.49
N HIS A 154 -2.17 22.60 -2.98
CA HIS A 154 -3.17 21.62 -2.52
C HIS A 154 -3.16 21.36 -1.01
N ASN A 155 -2.00 21.52 -0.38
CA ASN A 155 -1.75 21.41 1.07
C ASN A 155 -2.40 22.54 1.88
N LEU A 156 -2.85 23.63 1.27
CA LEU A 156 -3.61 24.69 1.95
C LEU A 156 -5.10 24.38 2.08
N LEU A 157 -5.60 23.41 1.32
CA LEU A 157 -7.01 23.00 1.39
C LEU A 157 -7.32 22.42 2.78
N PRO A 158 -8.49 22.71 3.38
CA PRO A 158 -8.81 22.28 4.74
C PRO A 158 -8.62 20.79 5.02
N ILE A 159 -8.90 19.91 4.04
CA ILE A 159 -8.76 18.46 4.18
C ILE A 159 -7.29 17.98 4.20
N ASN A 160 -6.39 18.70 3.51
CA ASN A 160 -4.98 18.33 3.36
C ASN A 160 -4.08 19.07 4.35
N ARG A 161 -4.57 20.17 4.93
CA ARG A 161 -3.79 21.05 5.79
C ARG A 161 -3.42 20.33 7.09
N PRO A 162 -2.15 20.38 7.53
CA PRO A 162 -1.76 19.83 8.82
C PRO A 162 -2.46 20.56 9.97
N LYS A 163 -2.68 19.85 11.07
CA LYS A 163 -3.30 20.39 12.29
C LYS A 163 -2.30 21.02 13.27
N VAL A 164 -1.10 21.31 12.77
CA VAL A 164 -0.01 21.98 13.50
C VAL A 164 0.40 23.22 12.72
N GLU A 165 1.08 24.14 13.39
CA GLU A 165 1.64 25.32 12.74
C GLU A 165 2.71 24.90 11.72
N VAL A 166 2.67 25.48 10.53
CA VAL A 166 3.65 25.22 9.46
C VAL A 166 4.42 26.50 9.19
N ASN A 167 5.72 26.44 9.46
CA ASN A 167 6.64 27.55 9.37
C ASN A 167 7.73 27.20 8.35
N ASN A 168 7.68 27.83 7.17
CA ASN A 168 8.63 27.59 6.10
C ASN A 168 8.79 28.81 5.17
N TYR A 169 9.68 28.67 4.20
CA TYR A 169 10.03 29.73 3.24
C TYR A 169 9.29 29.61 1.88
N GLN A 170 8.32 28.71 1.75
CA GLN A 170 7.56 28.54 0.50
C GLN A 170 6.62 29.73 0.25
N ARG A 171 6.55 30.21 -0.99
CA ARG A 171 5.77 31.38 -1.42
C ARG A 171 5.03 31.12 -2.75
N ASP A 172 4.02 31.94 -3.02
CA ASP A 172 3.32 32.09 -4.29
C ASP A 172 2.64 30.79 -4.78
N GLY A 173 2.58 30.60 -6.10
CA GLY A 173 1.85 29.51 -6.74
C GLY A 173 0.35 29.80 -6.93
N ALA A 174 -0.28 29.08 -7.84
CA ALA A 174 -1.71 29.24 -8.12
C ALA A 174 -2.57 28.98 -6.88
N MET A 175 -3.66 29.73 -6.73
CA MET A 175 -4.62 29.62 -5.62
C MET A 175 -3.98 29.72 -4.22
N ARG A 176 -2.98 30.59 -4.07
CA ARG A 176 -2.38 30.89 -2.76
C ARG A 176 -3.40 31.62 -1.87
N SER A 177 -4.03 30.89 -0.96
CA SER A 177 -5.19 31.34 -0.18
C SER A 177 -4.90 31.70 1.29
N ASP A 178 -3.69 31.43 1.76
CA ASP A 178 -3.19 31.86 3.07
C ASP A 178 -2.59 33.28 2.99
N ASN A 179 -1.89 33.72 4.05
CA ASN A 179 -1.21 35.03 4.07
C ASN A 179 0.08 35.08 3.22
N ASN A 180 0.45 33.99 2.53
CA ASN A 180 1.67 33.85 1.75
C ASN A 180 2.95 34.25 2.49
N GLY A 181 3.02 34.04 3.82
CA GLY A 181 4.14 34.48 4.65
C GLY A 181 4.28 36.01 4.82
N ALA A 182 3.33 36.81 4.32
CA ALA A 182 3.27 38.26 4.45
C ALA A 182 4.63 38.96 4.18
N GLY A 183 5.04 39.87 5.07
CA GLY A 183 6.32 40.59 4.98
C GLY A 183 7.54 39.82 5.50
N SER A 184 7.42 38.52 5.80
CA SER A 184 8.56 37.75 6.32
C SER A 184 9.54 37.36 5.20
N VAL A 185 10.83 37.26 5.56
CA VAL A 185 11.88 36.81 4.64
C VAL A 185 11.56 35.42 4.07
N TYR A 186 11.90 35.21 2.80
CA TYR A 186 11.59 33.99 2.03
C TYR A 186 12.85 33.19 1.66
N TYR A 187 13.96 33.39 2.37
CA TYR A 187 15.24 32.72 2.12
C TYR A 187 15.89 32.27 3.43
N GLU A 188 16.71 31.23 3.33
CA GLU A 188 17.53 30.66 4.40
C GLU A 188 18.91 30.31 3.80
N PRO A 189 20.03 30.57 4.50
CA PRO A 189 20.12 31.24 5.80
C PRO A 189 19.84 32.75 5.72
N ASN A 190 19.37 33.35 6.81
CA ASN A 190 19.11 34.79 6.89
C ASN A 190 19.37 35.37 8.29
N SER A 191 19.50 36.70 8.39
CA SER A 191 19.79 37.44 9.63
C SER A 191 18.56 38.10 10.28
N TYR A 192 17.35 37.83 9.80
CA TYR A 192 16.11 38.48 10.23
C TYR A 192 15.22 37.56 11.10
N GLY A 193 15.69 36.34 11.39
CA GLY A 193 14.94 35.32 12.12
C GLY A 193 14.05 34.46 11.22
N GLY A 194 13.10 33.75 11.84
CA GLY A 194 12.18 32.86 11.13
C GLY A 194 12.49 31.37 11.32
N PRO A 195 11.84 30.50 10.52
CA PRO A 195 11.97 29.05 10.63
C PRO A 195 13.43 28.60 10.46
N LYS A 196 13.88 27.64 11.28
CA LYS A 196 15.22 27.03 11.15
C LYS A 196 15.08 25.53 10.97
N GLU A 197 16.10 24.91 10.37
CA GLU A 197 16.22 23.46 10.41
C GLU A 197 16.30 22.96 11.85
N ALA A 198 15.81 21.74 12.07
CA ALA A 198 15.82 21.05 13.35
C ALA A 198 16.63 19.74 13.19
N PRO A 199 17.96 19.78 13.38
CA PRO A 199 18.86 18.65 13.13
C PRO A 199 18.53 17.39 13.94
N GLU A 200 17.83 17.53 15.07
CA GLU A 200 17.36 16.44 15.91
C GLU A 200 16.35 15.52 15.21
N TYR A 201 15.67 15.98 14.16
CA TYR A 201 14.71 15.18 13.38
C TYR A 201 15.28 14.66 12.05
N LYS A 202 16.61 14.68 11.87
CA LYS A 202 17.25 14.11 10.69
C LYS A 202 16.94 12.61 10.57
N GLN A 203 16.83 12.13 9.34
CA GLN A 203 16.66 10.70 9.08
C GLN A 203 17.86 9.90 9.60
N THR A 204 17.58 8.72 10.13
CA THR A 204 18.61 7.82 10.67
C THR A 204 19.37 7.16 9.53
N ALA A 205 20.68 7.35 9.51
CA ALA A 205 21.55 6.72 8.53
C ALA A 205 21.53 5.20 8.66
N PHE A 206 21.70 4.50 7.54
CA PHE A 206 21.97 3.08 7.50
C PHE A 206 23.02 2.82 6.42
N GLU A 207 23.77 1.72 6.56
CA GLU A 207 24.82 1.39 5.61
C GLU A 207 24.23 1.01 4.24
N VAL A 208 24.93 1.42 3.19
CA VAL A 208 24.57 1.09 1.81
C VAL A 208 25.81 0.50 1.14
N THR A 209 25.65 -0.65 0.52
CA THR A 209 26.71 -1.38 -0.18
C THR A 209 26.30 -1.70 -1.61
N GLY A 210 27.27 -1.75 -2.53
CA GLY A 210 27.05 -2.11 -3.92
C GLY A 210 27.43 -1.01 -4.91
N ALA A 211 27.09 -1.21 -6.19
CA ALA A 211 27.30 -0.23 -7.25
C ALA A 211 25.99 0.51 -7.58
N ALA A 212 26.09 1.80 -7.88
CA ALA A 212 24.96 2.59 -8.34
C ALA A 212 24.64 2.25 -9.82
N GLU A 213 23.76 1.27 -10.01
CA GLU A 213 23.34 0.75 -11.31
C GLU A 213 21.84 0.38 -11.31
N GLN A 214 21.27 0.13 -12.49
CA GLN A 214 19.98 -0.54 -12.62
C GLN A 214 20.11 -2.03 -12.27
N VAL A 215 20.31 -2.33 -10.98
CA VAL A 215 20.49 -3.71 -10.52
C VAL A 215 19.18 -4.48 -10.68
N PRO A 216 19.18 -5.61 -11.42
CA PRO A 216 17.99 -6.44 -11.56
C PRO A 216 17.54 -6.96 -10.20
N TYR A 217 16.26 -7.28 -10.09
CA TYR A 217 15.76 -7.98 -8.92
C TYR A 217 16.15 -9.45 -9.02
N ASP A 218 17.05 -9.91 -8.15
CA ASP A 218 17.74 -11.20 -8.27
C ASP A 218 17.15 -12.31 -7.37
N GLU A 219 15.98 -12.07 -6.77
CA GLU A 219 15.27 -13.10 -6.02
C GLU A 219 14.51 -14.01 -7.00
N HIS A 220 14.90 -15.29 -7.06
CA HIS A 220 14.28 -16.27 -7.95
C HIS A 220 13.00 -16.91 -7.38
N ASP A 221 12.67 -16.65 -6.11
CA ASP A 221 11.44 -17.15 -5.51
C ASP A 221 10.24 -16.26 -5.84
N HIS A 222 9.48 -16.69 -6.85
CA HIS A 222 8.24 -16.05 -7.27
C HIS A 222 6.98 -16.84 -6.87
N TYR A 223 7.13 -18.04 -6.31
CA TYR A 223 6.06 -19.04 -6.30
C TYR A 223 5.76 -19.61 -4.92
N THR A 224 6.72 -19.61 -3.99
CA THR A 224 6.54 -20.23 -2.67
C THR A 224 5.35 -19.63 -1.92
N GLN A 225 5.32 -18.30 -1.75
CA GLN A 225 4.26 -17.64 -0.99
C GLN A 225 2.89 -17.69 -1.69
N ALA A 226 2.87 -17.67 -3.03
CA ALA A 226 1.63 -17.85 -3.79
C ALA A 226 1.06 -19.26 -3.59
N GLY A 227 1.92 -20.27 -3.61
CA GLY A 227 1.56 -21.65 -3.32
C GLY A 227 1.10 -21.85 -1.88
N ASP A 228 1.80 -21.24 -0.91
CA ASP A 228 1.45 -21.32 0.50
C ASP A 228 0.05 -20.75 0.74
N LEU A 229 -0.28 -19.61 0.11
CA LEU A 229 -1.62 -19.04 0.18
C LEU A 229 -2.67 -19.99 -0.41
N TYR A 230 -2.42 -20.58 -1.58
CA TYR A 230 -3.33 -21.58 -2.18
C TYR A 230 -3.56 -22.77 -1.25
N ARG A 231 -2.49 -23.30 -0.65
CA ARG A 231 -2.56 -24.45 0.27
C ARG A 231 -3.29 -24.13 1.58
N LEU A 232 -3.26 -22.87 2.03
CA LEU A 232 -4.03 -22.42 3.20
C LEU A 232 -5.54 -22.31 2.95
N MET A 233 -5.97 -22.14 1.70
CA MET A 233 -7.39 -22.08 1.34
C MET A 233 -8.08 -23.44 1.55
N SER A 234 -9.32 -23.39 2.01
CA SER A 234 -10.25 -24.53 1.97
C SER A 234 -10.56 -24.94 0.52
N GLU A 235 -11.07 -26.16 0.32
CA GLU A 235 -11.42 -26.65 -1.02
C GLU A 235 -12.44 -25.74 -1.72
N GLU A 236 -13.42 -25.21 -0.98
CA GLU A 236 -14.42 -24.30 -1.53
C GLU A 236 -13.80 -22.95 -1.96
N GLU A 237 -12.84 -22.45 -1.19
CA GLU A 237 -12.10 -21.22 -1.53
C GLU A 237 -11.23 -21.42 -2.77
N ARG A 238 -10.53 -22.57 -2.86
CA ARG A 238 -9.75 -22.94 -4.06
C ARG A 238 -10.65 -23.05 -5.29
N ALA A 239 -11.83 -23.67 -5.16
CA ALA A 239 -12.79 -23.79 -6.23
C ALA A 239 -13.24 -22.41 -6.75
N ARG A 240 -13.59 -21.48 -5.85
CA ARG A 240 -13.96 -20.10 -6.21
C ARG A 240 -12.80 -19.33 -6.83
N LEU A 241 -11.57 -19.49 -6.32
CA LEU A 241 -10.38 -18.88 -6.91
C LEU A 241 -10.19 -19.34 -8.35
N VAL A 242 -10.22 -20.66 -8.59
CA VAL A 242 -10.08 -21.26 -9.92
C VAL A 242 -11.19 -20.76 -10.85
N GLU A 243 -12.45 -20.76 -10.40
CA GLU A 243 -13.59 -20.27 -11.19
C GLU A 243 -13.38 -18.82 -11.64
N THR A 244 -12.99 -17.94 -10.71
CA THR A 244 -12.73 -16.52 -11.01
C THR A 244 -11.58 -16.36 -12.00
N VAL A 245 -10.47 -17.07 -11.80
CA VAL A 245 -9.31 -17.01 -12.70
C VAL A 245 -9.67 -17.51 -14.10
N VAL A 246 -10.37 -18.66 -14.19
CA VAL A 246 -10.84 -19.22 -15.46
C VAL A 246 -11.79 -18.24 -16.16
N GLY A 247 -12.73 -17.66 -15.42
CA GLY A 247 -13.66 -16.64 -15.94
C GLY A 247 -12.92 -15.44 -16.54
N ALA A 248 -11.92 -14.90 -15.83
CA ALA A 248 -11.12 -13.77 -16.29
C ALA A 248 -10.21 -14.11 -17.48
N MET A 249 -9.72 -15.35 -17.56
CA MET A 249 -8.82 -15.80 -18.63
C MET A 249 -9.54 -16.29 -19.88
N LYS A 250 -10.82 -16.67 -19.80
CA LYS A 250 -11.62 -17.17 -20.94
C LYS A 250 -11.56 -16.25 -22.17
N PRO A 251 -11.74 -14.92 -22.05
CA PRO A 251 -11.72 -14.00 -23.18
C PRO A 251 -10.35 -13.82 -23.86
N VAL A 252 -9.26 -14.32 -23.26
CA VAL A 252 -7.92 -14.21 -23.84
C VAL A 252 -7.83 -15.09 -25.09
N GLU A 253 -7.69 -14.50 -26.26
CA GLU A 253 -7.75 -15.22 -27.54
C GLU A 253 -6.54 -16.13 -27.79
N ARG A 254 -5.37 -15.75 -27.27
CA ARG A 254 -4.11 -16.47 -27.52
C ARG A 254 -3.85 -17.54 -26.46
N ASP A 255 -3.90 -18.80 -26.87
CA ASP A 255 -3.62 -19.94 -25.98
C ASP A 255 -2.22 -19.90 -25.40
N GLU A 256 -1.22 -19.40 -26.13
CA GLU A 256 0.16 -19.23 -25.62
C GLU A 256 0.22 -18.34 -24.36
N ILE A 257 -0.66 -17.34 -24.24
CA ILE A 257 -0.74 -16.46 -23.08
C ILE A 257 -1.39 -17.22 -21.92
N LYS A 258 -2.49 -17.94 -22.18
CA LYS A 258 -3.15 -18.79 -21.18
C LYS A 258 -2.19 -19.84 -20.62
N LEU A 259 -1.47 -20.54 -21.49
CA LEU A 259 -0.49 -21.56 -21.14
C LEU A 259 0.67 -21.00 -20.30
N ARG A 260 1.17 -19.80 -20.64
CA ARG A 260 2.20 -19.13 -19.84
C ARG A 260 1.71 -18.80 -18.43
N GLN A 261 0.47 -18.33 -18.29
CA GLN A 261 -0.08 -18.05 -16.97
C GLN A 261 -0.33 -19.34 -16.16
N ILE A 262 -0.85 -20.39 -16.81
CA ILE A 262 -1.01 -21.72 -16.20
C ILE A 262 0.33 -22.26 -15.67
N GLN A 263 1.44 -22.02 -16.38
CA GLN A 263 2.78 -22.40 -15.91
C GLN A 263 3.13 -21.74 -14.57
N HIS A 264 2.79 -20.46 -14.39
CA HIS A 264 3.05 -19.77 -13.12
C HIS A 264 2.20 -20.34 -11.99
N PHE A 265 0.93 -20.66 -12.24
CA PHE A 265 0.07 -21.31 -11.24
C PHE A 265 0.58 -22.70 -10.88
N TYR A 266 0.98 -23.50 -11.86
CA TYR A 266 1.55 -24.84 -11.63
C TYR A 266 2.85 -24.79 -10.81
N LYS A 267 3.72 -23.80 -11.07
CA LYS A 267 4.94 -23.59 -10.28
C LYS A 267 4.66 -23.18 -8.83
N ALA A 268 3.54 -22.51 -8.56
CA ALA A 268 3.09 -22.20 -7.21
C ALA A 268 2.48 -23.44 -6.52
N ASP A 269 1.63 -24.17 -7.23
CA ASP A 269 1.05 -25.44 -6.80
C ASP A 269 0.56 -26.26 -8.01
N PRO A 270 0.96 -27.54 -8.17
CA PRO A 270 0.52 -28.37 -9.30
C PRO A 270 -1.00 -28.48 -9.44
N GLU A 271 -1.72 -28.65 -8.33
CA GLU A 271 -3.18 -28.77 -8.33
C GLU A 271 -3.82 -27.48 -8.88
N TYR A 272 -3.27 -26.32 -8.49
CA TYR A 272 -3.78 -25.04 -8.94
C TYR A 272 -3.65 -24.87 -10.46
N GLY A 273 -2.46 -25.15 -11.01
CA GLY A 273 -2.23 -25.09 -12.46
C GLY A 273 -3.12 -26.06 -13.24
N GLU A 274 -3.26 -27.30 -12.76
CA GLU A 274 -4.11 -28.33 -13.39
C GLU A 274 -5.58 -27.94 -13.42
N ARG A 275 -6.11 -27.40 -12.32
CA ARG A 275 -7.52 -26.98 -12.24
C ARG A 275 -7.82 -25.81 -13.18
N VAL A 276 -6.93 -24.83 -13.28
CA VAL A 276 -7.09 -23.71 -14.22
C VAL A 276 -7.00 -24.20 -15.67
N ALA A 277 -6.03 -25.08 -15.99
CA ALA A 277 -5.91 -25.67 -17.32
C ALA A 277 -7.17 -26.43 -17.73
N LYS A 278 -7.71 -27.26 -16.82
CA LYS A 278 -8.96 -27.99 -17.03
C LYS A 278 -10.14 -27.04 -17.25
N GLY A 279 -10.27 -25.98 -16.46
CA GLY A 279 -11.35 -25.00 -16.62
C GLY A 279 -11.30 -24.22 -17.93
N LEU A 280 -10.12 -24.10 -18.54
CA LEU A 280 -9.91 -23.46 -19.84
C LEU A 280 -9.90 -24.46 -21.02
N ASN A 281 -10.10 -25.75 -20.77
CA ASN A 281 -9.99 -26.83 -21.76
C ASN A 281 -8.64 -26.87 -22.49
N LEU A 282 -7.56 -26.60 -21.75
CA LEU A 282 -6.19 -26.65 -22.27
C LEU A 282 -5.44 -27.84 -21.66
N ALA A 283 -4.69 -28.56 -22.49
CA ALA A 283 -3.76 -29.58 -22.01
C ALA A 283 -2.50 -28.91 -21.45
N LEU A 284 -1.97 -29.42 -20.33
CA LEU A 284 -0.68 -28.96 -19.81
C LEU A 284 0.45 -29.41 -20.75
N PRO A 285 1.28 -28.48 -21.26
CA PRO A 285 2.47 -28.84 -22.01
C PRO A 285 3.38 -29.78 -21.21
N GLN A 286 3.94 -30.77 -21.88
CA GLN A 286 4.85 -31.75 -21.28
C GLN A 286 6.12 -31.11 -20.70
N SER A 287 6.45 -29.88 -21.11
CA SER A 287 7.54 -29.06 -20.56
C SER A 287 7.25 -28.51 -19.16
N ILE A 288 6.01 -28.53 -18.69
CA ILE A 288 5.60 -28.09 -17.34
C ILE A 288 5.67 -29.24 -16.34
N LEU A 289 5.49 -30.47 -16.83
CA LEU A 289 5.43 -31.70 -16.01
C LEU A 289 6.82 -32.25 -15.64
N LYS A 290 7.89 -31.62 -16.13
CA LYS A 290 9.30 -31.97 -15.84
C LYS A 290 9.88 -30.96 -14.86
#